data_AF-A0A834GKD7-F1
#
_entry.id   AF-A0A834GKD7-F1
#
_cell.length_a   1.000
_cell.length_b   1.000
_cell.length_c   1.000
_cell.angle_alpha   90.00
_cell.angle_beta   90.00
_cell.angle_gamma   90.00
#
_symmetry.space_group_name_H-M   'P 1'
#
loop_
_entity.id
_entity.type
_entity.pdbx_description
1 polymer ?
#
loop_
_entity_poly.entity_id
_entity_poly.type
_entity_poly.pdbx_seq_one_letter_code
_entity_poly.pdbx_strand_id
1 'polypeptide(L)'
;MLRYEGLLLSVGGNGRSYVLILEAGPPADTSQSRMYFSRFSTKVGFCRVNNLFPVRIPFSSFRPVKAEEPPLDPFLVHTLTIRFEPRRQLPNL
;
A
#
# COMPACT_ATOMS: atom_id res chain seq x y z
N MET A 1 -17.54 14.39 10.43
CA MET A 1 -16.33 14.39 9.58
C MET A 1 -16.18 13.01 8.97
N LEU A 2 -16.15 12.88 7.64
CA LEU A 2 -15.96 11.58 6.98
C LEU A 2 -14.55 11.09 7.29
N ARG A 3 -14.44 9.99 8.03
CA ARG A 3 -13.15 9.36 8.38
C ARG A 3 -12.92 8.21 7.40
N TYR A 4 -12.09 8.42 6.40
CA TYR A 4 -11.66 7.32 5.54
C TYR A 4 -10.74 6.39 6.35
N GLU A 5 -11.07 5.11 6.42
CA GLU A 5 -10.33 4.14 7.26
C GLU A 5 -9.11 3.53 6.54
N GLY A 6 -9.10 3.57 5.21
CA GLY A 6 -8.03 2.98 4.41
C GLY A 6 -8.38 2.89 2.92
N LEU A 7 -7.58 2.11 2.22
CA LEU A 7 -7.76 1.79 0.81
C LEU A 7 -8.43 0.43 0.64
N LEU A 8 -9.34 0.35 -0.32
CA LEU A 8 -9.98 -0.90 -0.75
C LEU A 8 -9.51 -1.18 -2.18
N LEU A 9 -8.67 -2.19 -2.35
CA LEU A 9 -8.16 -2.58 -3.66
C LEU A 9 -8.76 -3.91 -4.09
N SER A 10 -9.32 -3.97 -5.29
CA SER A 10 -9.70 -5.23 -5.92
C SER A 10 -8.55 -5.67 -6.83
N VAL A 11 -7.81 -6.71 -6.43
CA VAL A 11 -6.59 -7.15 -7.12
C VAL A 11 -6.66 -8.63 -7.52
N GLY A 12 -6.30 -8.91 -8.78
CA GLY A 12 -6.08 -10.26 -9.27
C GLY A 12 -4.71 -10.78 -8.83
N GLY A 13 -4.67 -11.96 -8.21
CA GLY A 13 -3.51 -12.41 -7.44
C GLY A 13 -2.80 -13.66 -7.94
N ASN A 14 -1.49 -13.70 -7.68
CA ASN A 14 -0.63 -14.87 -7.89
C ASN A 14 -0.14 -15.46 -6.55
N GLY A 15 -0.76 -15.09 -5.42
CA GLY A 15 -0.38 -15.57 -4.09
C GLY A 15 0.83 -14.85 -3.48
N ARG A 16 1.38 -13.84 -4.15
CA ARG A 16 2.60 -13.14 -3.71
C ARG A 16 2.29 -11.88 -2.92
N SER A 17 3.31 -11.43 -2.19
CA SER A 17 3.29 -10.20 -1.39
C SER A 17 3.74 -9.00 -2.22
N TYR A 18 3.10 -7.88 -1.98
CA TYR A 18 3.33 -6.59 -2.63
C TYR A 18 3.43 -5.51 -1.57
N VAL A 19 4.13 -4.44 -1.93
CA VAL A 19 4.21 -3.21 -1.15
C VAL A 19 3.38 -2.16 -1.87
N LEU A 20 2.50 -1.51 -1.12
CA LEU A 20 1.82 -0.31 -1.53
C LEU A 20 2.58 0.88 -0.94
N ILE A 21 2.97 1.82 -1.80
CA ILE A 21 3.69 3.04 -1.43
C ILE A 21 2.78 4.21 -1.74
N LEU A 22 2.57 5.08 -0.75
CA LEU A 22 1.88 6.36 -0.91
C LEU A 22 2.89 7.49 -0.75
N GLU A 23 2.84 8.45 -1.66
CA GLU A 23 3.51 9.73 -1.47
C GLU A 23 2.48 10.76 -1.02
N ALA A 24 2.80 11.44 0.07
CA ALA A 24 1.95 12.47 0.65
C ALA A 24 2.76 13.72 0.94
N GLY A 25 2.21 14.88 0.58
CA GLY A 25 2.89 16.15 0.71
C GLY A 25 1.97 17.33 0.36
N PRO A 26 2.44 18.57 0.53
CA PRO A 26 1.71 19.75 0.14
C PRO A 26 1.37 19.70 -1.37
N PRO A 27 0.11 19.91 -1.79
CA PRO A 27 -0.26 19.87 -3.21
C PRO A 27 0.52 20.88 -4.08
N ALA A 28 0.95 21.99 -3.49
CA ALA A 28 1.68 23.06 -4.16
C ALA A 28 3.22 22.85 -4.19
N ASP A 29 3.75 21.89 -3.43
CA ASP A 29 5.19 21.64 -3.34
C ASP A 29 5.48 20.15 -3.07
N THR A 30 5.62 19.39 -4.16
CA THR A 30 5.92 17.95 -4.11
C THR A 30 7.38 17.65 -3.74
N SER A 31 8.26 18.65 -3.61
CA SER A 31 9.63 18.43 -3.13
C SER A 31 9.66 18.04 -1.65
N GLN A 32 8.60 18.36 -0.91
CA GLN A 32 8.41 18.02 0.49
C GLN A 32 7.61 16.73 0.69
N SER A 33 7.35 15.99 -0.39
CA SER A 33 6.61 14.74 -0.33
C SER A 33 7.36 13.68 0.45
N ARG A 34 6.61 12.98 1.30
CA ARG A 34 7.07 11.89 2.15
C ARG A 34 6.51 10.59 1.64
N MET A 35 7.27 9.51 1.81
CA MET A 35 6.89 8.18 1.35
C MET A 35 6.44 7.32 2.52
N TYR A 36 5.32 6.65 2.34
CA TYR A 36 4.71 5.75 3.30
C TYR A 36 4.47 4.40 2.65
N PHE A 37 4.75 3.31 3.34
CA PHE A 37 4.57 1.98 2.79
C PHE A 37 3.71 1.08 3.70
N SER A 38 2.96 0.20 3.06
CA SER A 38 2.22 -0.90 3.70
C SER A 38 2.35 -2.16 2.84
N ARG A 39 2.33 -3.34 3.46
CA ARG A 39 2.40 -4.62 2.76
C ARG A 39 1.03 -5.25 2.66
N PHE A 40 0.74 -5.85 1.52
CA PHE A 40 -0.44 -6.68 1.33
C PHE A 40 -0.09 -7.95 0.54
N SER A 41 -0.93 -8.97 0.66
CA SER A 41 -0.75 -10.22 -0.09
C SER A 41 -1.93 -10.44 -1.01
N THR A 42 -1.64 -10.98 -2.19
CA THR A 42 -2.67 -11.39 -3.16
C THR A 42 -3.04 -12.86 -2.97
N LYS A 43 -4.20 -13.28 -3.47
CA LYS A 43 -4.65 -14.69 -3.42
C LYS A 43 -4.64 -15.32 -4.82
N VAL A 44 -4.11 -16.54 -4.94
CA VAL A 44 -4.10 -17.30 -6.20
C VAL A 44 -5.53 -17.65 -6.64
N GLY A 45 -5.84 -17.54 -7.93
CA GLY A 45 -7.09 -18.03 -8.52
C GLY A 45 -8.28 -17.05 -8.48
N PHE A 46 -8.11 -15.87 -7.88
CA PHE A 46 -9.15 -14.84 -7.79
C PHE A 46 -8.93 -13.75 -8.85
N CYS A 47 -9.31 -14.04 -10.11
CA CYS A 47 -9.24 -13.09 -11.24
C CYS A 47 -10.51 -13.07 -12.11
N ARG A 48 -11.64 -13.63 -11.66
CA ARG A 48 -12.91 -13.44 -12.39
C ARG A 48 -13.41 -12.04 -12.06
N VAL A 49 -13.76 -11.26 -13.08
CA VAL A 49 -14.25 -9.86 -13.01
C VAL A 49 -15.32 -9.67 -11.91
N ASN A 50 -16.06 -10.74 -11.56
CA ASN A 50 -17.14 -10.73 -10.56
C ASN A 50 -16.77 -11.35 -9.20
N ASN A 51 -15.53 -11.82 -8.98
CA ASN A 51 -15.05 -12.49 -7.75
C ASN A 51 -13.66 -11.97 -7.33
N LEU A 52 -13.43 -10.67 -7.46
CA LEU A 52 -12.17 -10.06 -7.03
C LEU A 52 -12.19 -9.92 -5.49
N PHE A 53 -11.21 -10.49 -4.79
CA PHE A 53 -11.17 -10.41 -3.33
C PHE A 53 -10.74 -8.99 -2.92
N PRO A 54 -11.55 -8.25 -2.15
CA PRO A 54 -11.16 -6.93 -1.70
C PRO A 54 -10.01 -7.02 -0.68
N VAL A 55 -8.89 -6.41 -1.01
CA VAL A 55 -7.78 -6.18 -0.08
C VAL A 55 -8.03 -4.86 0.62
N ARG A 56 -8.29 -4.94 1.93
CA ARG A 56 -8.43 -3.77 2.81
C ARG A 56 -7.06 -3.43 3.39
N ILE A 57 -6.63 -2.19 3.20
CA ILE A 57 -5.35 -1.68 3.69
C ILE A 57 -5.64 -0.45 4.55
N PRO A 58 -5.71 -0.58 5.88
CA PRO A 58 -5.97 0.54 6.77
C PRO A 58 -4.90 1.62 6.63
N PHE A 59 -5.27 2.91 6.71
CA PHE A 59 -4.24 3.97 6.72
C PHE A 59 -3.30 3.83 7.92
N SER A 60 -3.78 3.29 9.04
CA SER A 60 -2.98 2.99 10.23
C SER A 60 -1.93 1.89 10.03
N SER A 61 -1.97 1.12 8.94
CA SER A 61 -0.94 0.12 8.64
C SER A 61 0.26 0.71 7.88
N PHE A 62 0.14 1.94 7.37
CA PHE A 62 1.25 2.59 6.69
C PHE A 62 2.32 3.04 7.68
N ARG A 63 3.57 2.89 7.26
CA ARG A 63 4.75 3.33 8.00
C ARG A 63 5.53 4.30 7.14
N PRO A 64 6.08 5.39 7.70
CA PRO A 64 6.96 6.25 6.93
C PRO A 64 8.22 5.47 6.55
N VAL A 65 8.78 5.77 5.38
CA VAL A 65 10.05 5.19 4.94
C VAL A 65 11.20 5.67 5.84
N LYS A 66 11.11 6.90 6.33
CA LYS A 66 12.04 7.46 7.32
C LYS A 66 11.39 7.47 8.71
N ALA A 67 12.08 6.98 9.72
CA ALA A 67 11.50 6.74 11.04
C ALA A 67 11.08 8.03 11.77
N GLU A 68 11.73 9.15 11.44
CA GLU A 68 11.50 10.48 12.01
C GLU A 68 10.31 11.23 11.40
N GLU A 69 9.75 10.74 10.29
CA GLU A 69 8.64 11.40 9.62
C GLU A 69 7.30 11.18 10.35
N PRO A 70 6.38 12.16 10.33
CA PRO A 70 5.09 12.04 10.99
C PRO A 70 4.23 10.94 10.36
N PRO A 71 3.21 10.42 11.07
CA PRO A 71 2.24 9.49 10.50
C PRO A 71 1.59 10.02 9.23
N LEU A 72 1.14 9.11 8.36
CA LEU A 72 0.46 9.43 7.11
C LEU A 72 -0.80 10.28 7.37
N ASP A 73 -0.90 11.41 6.69
CA ASP A 73 -2.16 12.11 6.48
C ASP A 73 -2.77 11.66 5.13
N PRO A 74 -3.89 10.91 5.14
CA PRO A 74 -4.51 10.42 3.91
C PRO A 74 -4.99 11.52 2.95
N PHE A 75 -5.27 12.74 3.45
CA PHE A 75 -5.76 13.84 2.64
C PHE A 75 -4.68 14.54 1.83
N LEU A 76 -3.40 14.27 2.13
CA LEU A 76 -2.25 14.82 1.43
C LEU A 76 -1.67 13.84 0.40
N VAL A 77 -2.26 12.65 0.24
CA VAL A 77 -1.79 11.63 -0.71
C VAL A 77 -2.04 12.09 -2.14
N HIS A 78 -0.99 12.09 -2.96
CA HIS A 78 -1.07 12.43 -4.38
C HIS A 78 -0.55 11.34 -5.31
N THR A 79 0.30 10.42 -4.83
CA THR A 79 0.81 9.29 -5.63
C THR A 79 0.53 7.97 -4.94
N LEU A 80 0.11 6.97 -5.72
CA LEU A 80 -0.02 5.57 -5.31
C LEU A 80 0.84 4.69 -6.21
N THR A 81 1.74 3.91 -5.61
CA THR A 81 2.63 2.97 -6.29
C THR A 81 2.48 1.56 -5.74
N ILE A 82 2.33 0.56 -6.62
CA ILE A 82 2.34 -0.87 -6.25
C ILE A 82 3.65 -1.50 -6.72
N ARG A 83 4.38 -2.12 -5.79
CA ARG A 83 5.65 -2.80 -6.08
C ARG A 83 5.62 -4.25 -5.64
N PHE A 84 6.14 -5.14 -6.47
CA PHE A 84 6.36 -6.54 -6.10
C PHE A 84 7.54 -6.66 -5.11
N GLU A 85 7.35 -7.40 -4.02
CA GLU A 85 8.39 -7.69 -3.04
C GLU A 85 8.64 -9.21 -2.98
N PRO A 86 9.73 -9.71 -3.59
CA PRO A 86 10.08 -11.11 -3.45
C PRO A 86 10.45 -11.38 -1.99
N ARG A 87 9.72 -12.27 -1.32
CA ARG A 87 10.21 -12.81 -0.04
C ARG A 87 11.52 -13.54 -0.33
N ARG A 88 12.56 -13.28 0.47
CA ARG A 88 13.78 -14.11 0.44
C ARG A 88 13.34 -15.55 0.69
N GLN A 89 13.55 -16.43 -0.30
CA GLN A 89 13.51 -17.86 -0.02
C GLN A 89 14.67 -18.12 0.93
N LEU A 90 14.37 -18.59 2.15
CA LEU A 90 15.41 -19.22 2.96
C LEU A 90 15.95 -20.37 2.10
N PRO A 91 17.26 -20.44 1.81
CA PRO A 91 17.80 -21.63 1.18
C PRO A 91 17.44 -22.81 2.10
N ASN A 92 16.85 -23.86 1.52
CA ASN A 92 16.63 -25.10 2.24
C ASN A 92 18.01 -25.60 2.69
N LEU A 93 18.31 -25.51 3.99
CA LEU A 93 19.42 -26.22 4.61
C LEU A 93 19.05 -27.70 4.74
#